data_AF-A0A7Y4ZHE0-F1
#
_entry.id   AF-A0A7Y4ZHE0-F1
#
_cell.length_a   1.000
_cell.length_b   1.000
_cell.length_c   1.000
_cell.angle_alpha   90.00
_cell.angle_beta   90.00
_cell.angle_gamma   90.00
#
_symmetry.space_group_name_H-M   'P 1'
#
loop_
_entity.id
_entity.type
_entity.pdbx_description
1 polymer ?
#
loop_
_entity_poly.entity_id
_entity_poly.type
_entity_poly.pdbx_seq_one_letter_code
_entity_poly.pdbx_strand_id
1 'polypeptide(L)'
;MKLVRLLPVPALFAMAVACGGSDSNGASEDDILPNVETLTGKSVQWVYSGPLPQLESPKVEVSLLAHVALVTGLLPKTFDVAKLPSYVKTATVGGRTQIAVAYPVATAATDEMDPVRKAPYRNWPGDNATIYSIPFTPSNHSSENTDATMWGGFPFIKYAPPGHALHGPIDVAPTAEAGQVWKLKRGPVSHGCNRMNGEHIVELAHLIGTDMASRNYVENTILRGPAKDGVGVPVLVREAQISWNGKYVDSSYPVHKGMEARVTRPAAAESTVFPSWDASAPEFQSFVCPLDKKWLKQKAMTTIPAGYCRARWPNAEWYTDWSKYGFR
;
A
#
# COMPACT_ATOMS: atom_id res chain seq x y z
N MET A 1 46.71 -8.44 -72.65
CA MET A 1 45.76 -7.90 -73.66
C MET A 1 44.56 -7.28 -72.96
N LYS A 2 44.30 -5.99 -73.28
CA LYS A 2 43.07 -5.17 -73.16
C LYS A 2 42.29 -5.19 -71.80
N LEU A 3 42.20 -4.15 -70.94
CA LEU A 3 42.03 -2.67 -71.05
C LEU A 3 40.58 -2.23 -71.32
N VAL A 4 39.86 -1.70 -70.30
CA VAL A 4 38.75 -0.69 -70.34
C VAL A 4 38.58 -0.13 -68.89
N ARG A 5 39.04 1.08 -68.53
CA ARG A 5 38.51 2.48 -68.65
C ARG A 5 37.50 2.97 -67.57
N LEU A 6 38.05 3.73 -66.61
CA LEU A 6 37.71 5.04 -65.99
C LEU A 6 36.33 5.74 -66.13
N LEU A 7 35.87 6.25 -64.95
CA LEU A 7 35.31 7.60 -64.58
C LEU A 7 33.85 8.00 -64.99
N PRO A 8 33.22 9.09 -64.45
CA PRO A 8 32.85 9.41 -63.03
C PRO A 8 31.45 10.15 -62.89
N VAL A 9 31.12 10.68 -61.68
CA VAL A 9 30.18 11.84 -61.36
C VAL A 9 28.65 11.52 -61.33
N PRO A 10 27.78 12.18 -60.51
CA PRO A 10 27.92 13.47 -59.80
C PRO A 10 27.61 13.52 -58.29
N ALA A 11 28.19 14.55 -57.66
CA ALA A 11 27.69 15.21 -56.46
C ALA A 11 26.58 16.21 -56.83
N LEU A 12 25.54 16.31 -56.02
CA LEU A 12 24.54 17.37 -56.08
C LEU A 12 24.50 18.11 -54.74
N PHE A 13 24.94 19.37 -54.80
CA PHE A 13 24.73 20.41 -53.81
C PHE A 13 23.27 20.89 -53.87
N ALA A 14 22.63 21.08 -52.72
CA ALA A 14 21.52 22.01 -52.58
C ALA A 14 21.67 22.78 -51.25
N MET A 15 21.86 24.09 -51.36
CA MET A 15 21.87 25.06 -50.26
C MET A 15 20.44 25.54 -49.94
N ALA A 16 20.18 25.68 -48.64
CA ALA A 16 19.45 26.74 -47.93
C ALA A 16 18.04 27.18 -48.40
N VAL A 17 17.05 27.04 -47.50
CA VAL A 17 16.32 28.17 -46.88
C VAL A 17 16.01 27.81 -45.42
N ALA A 18 16.49 28.63 -44.48
CA ALA A 18 16.04 28.67 -43.10
C ALA A 18 14.80 29.56 -43.01
N CYS A 19 13.79 29.15 -42.22
CA CYS A 19 12.91 30.07 -41.50
C CYS A 19 12.18 29.33 -40.38
N GLY A 20 12.13 29.98 -39.21
CA GLY A 20 11.82 29.42 -37.90
C GLY A 20 10.52 28.64 -37.76
N GLY A 21 10.63 27.48 -37.13
CA GLY A 21 9.57 26.91 -36.30
C GLY A 21 9.89 27.26 -34.86
N SER A 22 9.11 28.17 -34.29
CA SER A 22 9.20 28.66 -32.92
C SER A 22 9.15 27.54 -31.88
N ASP A 23 10.11 27.58 -30.95
CA ASP A 23 10.07 26.91 -29.66
C ASP A 23 8.73 27.12 -28.94
N SER A 24 8.10 26.04 -28.51
CA SER A 24 7.50 25.98 -27.17
C SER A 24 7.17 24.54 -26.78
N ASN A 25 7.73 24.17 -25.61
CA ASN A 25 7.34 23.07 -24.74
C ASN A 25 7.58 21.64 -25.25
N GLY A 26 8.87 21.31 -25.39
CA GLY A 26 9.33 19.95 -25.12
C GLY A 26 9.16 19.62 -23.63
N ALA A 27 7.95 19.18 -23.26
CA ALA A 27 7.79 18.37 -22.06
C ALA A 27 8.38 17.00 -22.39
N SER A 28 9.53 16.66 -21.80
CA SER A 28 10.11 15.33 -21.91
C SER A 28 9.12 14.30 -21.37
N GLU A 29 8.84 13.26 -22.15
CA GLU A 29 8.03 12.09 -21.79
C GLU A 29 8.61 11.26 -20.61
N ASP A 30 9.70 11.71 -19.99
CA ASP A 30 10.44 11.02 -18.92
C ASP A 30 10.03 11.44 -17.48
N ASP A 31 9.09 12.38 -17.30
CA ASP A 31 8.62 12.81 -15.97
C ASP A 31 7.23 12.26 -15.58
N ILE A 32 6.65 11.40 -16.41
CA ILE A 32 5.39 10.71 -16.11
C ILE A 32 5.73 9.40 -15.41
N LEU A 33 5.25 9.22 -14.16
CA LEU A 33 5.20 7.93 -13.48
C LEU A 33 4.66 6.86 -14.46
N PRO A 34 5.46 5.87 -14.90
CA PRO A 34 4.96 4.84 -15.79
C PRO A 34 3.90 4.03 -15.03
N ASN A 35 2.65 4.19 -15.43
CA ASN A 35 1.49 3.37 -15.07
C ASN A 35 1.42 2.98 -13.58
N VAL A 36 0.87 3.86 -12.75
CA VAL A 36 0.23 3.43 -11.50
C VAL A 36 -1.05 2.67 -11.91
N GLU A 37 -0.86 1.40 -12.24
CA GLU A 37 -1.83 0.36 -12.62
C GLU A 37 -3.13 0.83 -13.29
N THR A 38 -3.07 1.05 -14.61
CA THR A 38 -4.13 0.52 -15.48
C THR A 38 -4.12 -1.00 -15.37
N LEU A 39 -5.26 -1.65 -15.64
CA LEU A 39 -5.49 -3.10 -15.60
C LEU A 39 -4.47 -3.98 -16.36
N THR A 40 -3.45 -3.36 -16.96
CA THR A 40 -2.40 -3.92 -17.81
C THR A 40 -0.98 -3.45 -17.46
N GLY A 41 -0.80 -2.67 -16.37
CA GLY A 41 0.49 -2.11 -15.95
C GLY A 41 1.35 -3.03 -15.08
N LYS A 42 2.66 -2.77 -15.02
CA LYS A 42 3.56 -3.44 -14.08
C LYS A 42 3.36 -2.84 -12.68
N SER A 43 3.23 -3.69 -11.65
CA SER A 43 3.10 -3.22 -10.28
C SER A 43 4.31 -2.43 -9.80
N VAL A 44 4.05 -1.39 -9.02
CA VAL A 44 5.06 -0.54 -8.40
C VAL A 44 5.33 -0.97 -6.95
N GLN A 45 6.59 -0.89 -6.53
CA GLN A 45 6.93 -1.10 -5.13
C GLN A 45 6.63 0.16 -4.34
N TRP A 46 5.81 0.05 -3.31
CA TRP A 46 5.45 1.16 -2.42
C TRP A 46 6.40 1.24 -1.23
N VAL A 47 6.66 2.44 -0.73
CA VAL A 47 7.50 2.66 0.44
C VAL A 47 6.88 3.67 1.39
N TYR A 48 7.09 3.45 2.69
CA TYR A 48 6.72 4.38 3.74
C TYR A 48 7.85 5.39 3.97
N SER A 49 7.49 6.67 3.97
CA SER A 49 8.35 7.82 4.29
C SER A 49 7.66 8.77 5.29
N GLY A 50 6.58 8.31 5.94
CA GLY A 50 5.92 9.05 7.01
C GLY A 50 6.77 9.12 8.28
N PRO A 51 6.28 9.82 9.32
CA PRO A 51 7.06 10.13 10.51
C PRO A 51 7.16 8.99 11.50
N LEU A 52 6.34 7.93 11.40
CA LEU A 52 6.39 6.84 12.37
C LEU A 52 7.61 5.95 12.14
N PRO A 53 8.33 5.55 13.20
CA PRO A 53 9.41 4.60 13.08
C PRO A 53 8.86 3.17 13.11
N GLN A 54 9.71 2.20 12.78
CA GLN A 54 9.49 0.82 13.21
C GLN A 54 9.29 0.77 14.73
N LEU A 55 8.30 -0.01 15.17
CA LEU A 55 7.99 -0.16 16.59
C LEU A 55 8.87 -1.22 17.24
N GLU A 56 9.17 -1.00 18.52
CA GLU A 56 9.68 -2.04 19.41
C GLU A 56 8.50 -2.89 19.89
N SER A 57 8.62 -4.22 19.75
CA SER A 57 7.60 -5.19 20.16
C SER A 57 6.19 -4.91 19.59
N PRO A 58 6.04 -4.81 18.26
CA PRO A 58 4.75 -4.57 17.64
C PRO A 58 3.78 -5.73 17.89
N LYS A 59 2.49 -5.40 17.96
CA LYS A 59 1.36 -6.36 18.03
C LYS A 59 0.23 -5.83 17.15
N VAL A 60 -0.41 -6.72 16.40
CA VAL A 60 -1.60 -6.43 15.61
C VAL A 60 -2.80 -7.17 16.19
N GLU A 61 -3.91 -6.49 16.37
CA GLU A 61 -5.20 -7.09 16.75
C GLU A 61 -6.25 -6.70 15.73
N VAL A 62 -7.00 -7.67 15.22
CA VAL A 62 -8.06 -7.44 14.24
C VAL A 62 -9.40 -7.79 14.87
N SER A 63 -10.31 -6.82 14.92
CA SER A 63 -11.71 -7.09 15.20
C SER A 63 -12.44 -7.37 13.89
N LEU A 64 -12.91 -8.60 13.73
CA LEU A 64 -13.76 -8.99 12.61
C LEU A 64 -15.14 -8.32 12.69
N LEU A 65 -15.60 -8.05 13.90
CA LEU A 65 -16.91 -7.50 14.19
C LEU A 65 -16.97 -5.97 13.97
N ALA A 66 -15.91 -5.24 14.34
CA ALA A 66 -15.79 -3.80 14.10
C ALA A 66 -15.06 -3.45 12.80
N HIS A 67 -14.51 -4.44 12.07
CA HIS A 67 -13.78 -4.23 10.83
C HIS A 67 -12.63 -3.22 10.99
N VAL A 68 -11.80 -3.44 12.00
CA VAL A 68 -10.65 -2.60 12.34
C VAL A 68 -9.45 -3.46 12.74
N ALA A 69 -8.25 -3.07 12.29
CA ALA A 69 -6.98 -3.60 12.73
C ALA A 69 -6.26 -2.55 13.60
N LEU A 70 -6.02 -2.88 14.85
CA LEU A 70 -5.24 -2.08 15.79
C LEU A 70 -3.78 -2.57 15.77
N VAL A 71 -2.84 -1.68 15.46
CA VAL A 71 -1.42 -1.90 15.74
C VAL A 71 -1.02 -1.17 17.01
N THR A 72 -0.30 -1.84 17.88
CA THR A 72 0.32 -1.26 19.08
C THR A 72 1.79 -1.63 19.14
N GLY A 73 2.59 -0.81 19.80
CA GLY A 73 4.01 -1.07 20.00
C GLY A 73 4.69 0.10 20.68
N LEU A 74 5.90 -0.13 21.19
CA LEU A 74 6.69 0.92 21.84
C LEU A 74 7.44 1.74 20.79
N LEU A 75 7.48 3.06 20.97
CA LEU A 75 8.36 3.90 20.17
C LEU A 75 9.82 3.70 20.61
N PRO A 76 10.79 3.77 19.69
CA PRO A 76 12.20 3.89 20.03
C PRO A 76 12.42 5.00 21.07
N LYS A 77 13.31 4.77 22.05
CA LYS A 77 13.59 5.77 23.11
C LYS A 77 14.02 7.13 22.57
N THR A 78 14.63 7.14 21.40
CA THR A 78 15.16 8.33 20.72
C THR A 78 14.12 9.04 19.85
N PHE A 79 12.90 8.51 19.74
CA PHE A 79 11.88 9.10 18.91
C PHE A 79 11.30 10.38 19.54
N ASP A 80 11.20 11.44 18.74
CA ASP A 80 10.58 12.69 19.14
C ASP A 80 9.05 12.58 19.07
N VAL A 81 8.41 12.43 20.23
CA VAL A 81 6.96 12.27 20.37
C VAL A 81 6.17 13.46 19.80
N ALA A 82 6.77 14.65 19.71
CA ALA A 82 6.13 15.81 19.10
C ALA A 82 5.90 15.65 17.57
N LYS A 83 6.55 14.67 16.93
CA LYS A 83 6.39 14.35 15.51
C LYS A 83 5.30 13.32 15.23
N LEU A 84 4.59 12.85 16.25
CA LEU A 84 3.51 11.89 16.04
C LEU A 84 2.36 12.52 15.23
N PRO A 85 1.85 11.83 14.19
CA PRO A 85 0.65 12.26 13.47
C PRO A 85 -0.59 12.31 14.37
N SER A 86 -1.55 13.15 13.99
CA SER A 86 -2.81 13.36 14.72
C SER A 86 -3.70 12.11 14.83
N TYR A 87 -3.56 11.13 13.93
CA TYR A 87 -4.29 9.87 13.96
C TYR A 87 -3.72 8.86 14.98
N VAL A 88 -2.56 9.15 15.56
CA VAL A 88 -1.89 8.25 16.51
C VAL A 88 -2.34 8.57 17.93
N LYS A 89 -2.68 7.52 18.69
CA LYS A 89 -2.93 7.64 20.13
C LYS A 89 -1.73 7.13 20.91
N THR A 90 -1.50 7.68 22.10
CA THR A 90 -0.36 7.33 22.96
C THR A 90 -0.82 6.83 24.32
N ALA A 91 -0.01 5.97 24.92
CA ALA A 91 -0.11 5.56 26.31
C ALA A 91 1.30 5.42 26.90
N THR A 92 1.41 5.47 28.23
CA THR A 92 2.67 5.17 28.92
C THR A 92 2.61 3.74 29.45
N VAL A 93 3.54 2.89 29.02
CA VAL A 93 3.67 1.50 29.47
C VAL A 93 5.09 1.27 29.94
N GLY A 94 5.28 0.98 31.23
CA GLY A 94 6.61 0.75 31.81
C GLY A 94 7.56 1.95 31.63
N GLY A 95 7.04 3.17 31.70
CA GLY A 95 7.81 4.41 31.47
C GLY A 95 8.22 4.65 30.01
N ARG A 96 7.75 3.83 29.07
CA ARG A 96 7.95 3.99 27.62
C ARG A 96 6.68 4.50 26.95
N THR A 97 6.83 5.27 25.89
CA THR A 97 5.70 5.68 25.04
C THR A 97 5.29 4.51 24.16
N GLN A 98 4.09 3.98 24.39
CA GLN A 98 3.40 3.09 23.47
C GLN A 98 2.53 3.93 22.53
N ILE A 99 2.48 3.55 21.26
CA ILE A 99 1.49 4.09 20.34
C ILE A 99 0.41 3.06 20.01
N ALA A 100 -0.72 3.57 19.55
CA ALA A 100 -1.80 2.83 18.94
C ALA A 100 -2.24 3.53 17.65
N VAL A 101 -2.40 2.74 16.59
CA VAL A 101 -3.00 3.18 15.32
C VAL A 101 -4.06 2.15 14.93
N ALA A 102 -5.24 2.62 14.54
CA ALA A 102 -6.32 1.73 14.12
C ALA A 102 -6.66 1.98 12.64
N TYR A 103 -6.52 0.93 11.84
CA TYR A 103 -6.78 0.94 10.41
C TYR A 103 -8.13 0.28 10.13
N PRO A 104 -8.98 0.87 9.27
CA PRO A 104 -10.15 0.16 8.77
C PRO A 104 -9.71 -1.07 7.97
N VAL A 105 -10.48 -2.16 8.07
CA VAL A 105 -10.25 -3.37 7.27
C VAL A 105 -11.52 -3.88 6.61
N ALA A 106 -11.36 -4.60 5.51
CA ALA A 106 -12.40 -5.43 4.91
C ALA A 106 -12.14 -6.88 5.29
N THR A 107 -13.14 -7.56 5.82
CA THR A 107 -13.02 -8.93 6.33
C THR A 107 -13.81 -9.89 5.45
N ALA A 108 -13.81 -11.18 5.79
CA ALA A 108 -14.43 -12.22 4.99
C ALA A 108 -15.95 -12.09 4.95
N ALA A 109 -16.51 -12.20 3.74
CA ALA A 109 -17.94 -12.19 3.48
C ALA A 109 -18.56 -13.58 3.72
N THR A 110 -18.43 -14.11 4.94
CA THR A 110 -18.95 -15.45 5.30
C THR A 110 -20.48 -15.49 5.21
N ASP A 111 -21.09 -16.67 5.10
CA ASP A 111 -22.55 -16.83 5.04
C ASP A 111 -23.29 -16.16 6.22
N GLU A 112 -22.66 -16.09 7.40
CA GLU A 112 -23.20 -15.42 8.59
C GLU A 112 -23.14 -13.88 8.50
N MET A 113 -22.16 -13.34 7.79
CA MET A 113 -21.92 -11.89 7.67
C MET A 113 -22.49 -11.30 6.36
N ASP A 114 -22.46 -12.07 5.28
CA ASP A 114 -23.01 -11.75 3.97
C ASP A 114 -23.54 -13.03 3.27
N PRO A 115 -24.85 -13.33 3.39
CA PRO A 115 -25.44 -14.53 2.79
C PRO A 115 -25.41 -14.53 1.26
N VAL A 116 -25.12 -13.39 0.62
CA VAL A 116 -25.07 -13.23 -0.84
C VAL A 116 -23.68 -13.59 -1.37
N ARG A 117 -22.61 -13.30 -0.62
CA ARG A 117 -21.23 -13.32 -1.14
C ARG A 117 -20.39 -14.52 -0.68
N LYS A 118 -20.94 -15.37 0.19
CA LYS A 118 -20.49 -16.73 0.53
C LYS A 118 -18.99 -16.99 0.36
N ALA A 119 -18.18 -16.25 1.10
CA ALA A 119 -16.73 -16.40 1.04
C ALA A 119 -16.35 -17.86 1.34
N PRO A 120 -15.49 -18.48 0.52
CA PRO A 120 -15.13 -19.89 0.68
C PRO A 120 -14.36 -20.15 1.98
N TYR A 121 -13.77 -19.09 2.56
CA TYR A 121 -13.04 -19.15 3.81
C TYR A 121 -13.52 -18.05 4.75
N ARG A 122 -13.67 -18.40 6.04
CA ARG A 122 -13.75 -17.40 7.11
C ARG A 122 -12.41 -16.70 7.24
N ASN A 123 -12.36 -15.55 7.91
CA ASN A 123 -11.08 -15.14 8.50
C ASN A 123 -10.61 -16.22 9.48
N TRP A 124 -9.35 -16.15 9.91
CA TRP A 124 -8.76 -17.13 10.83
C TRP A 124 -8.63 -16.56 12.25
N PRO A 125 -9.71 -16.59 13.08
CA PRO A 125 -9.64 -16.20 14.48
C PRO A 125 -8.54 -16.94 15.24
N GLY A 126 -8.00 -16.26 16.24
CA GLY A 126 -7.02 -16.84 17.16
C GLY A 126 -5.78 -15.97 17.31
N ASP A 127 -4.85 -16.49 18.12
CA ASP A 127 -3.56 -15.90 18.39
C ASP A 127 -2.56 -16.45 17.38
N ASN A 128 -2.37 -15.70 16.31
CA ASN A 128 -1.46 -16.06 15.25
C ASN A 128 -0.16 -15.27 15.41
N ALA A 129 0.91 -15.78 14.84
CA ALA A 129 2.11 -15.00 14.58
C ALA A 129 2.24 -14.82 13.08
N THR A 130 2.75 -13.67 12.64
CA THR A 130 3.12 -13.49 11.23
C THR A 130 4.09 -14.59 10.82
N ILE A 131 3.75 -15.27 9.73
CA ILE A 131 4.56 -16.34 9.16
C ILE A 131 5.64 -15.72 8.27
N TYR A 132 5.23 -14.73 7.47
CA TYR A 132 6.12 -13.91 6.65
C TYR A 132 5.42 -12.62 6.23
N SER A 133 6.21 -11.59 5.93
CA SER A 133 5.78 -10.41 5.20
C SER A 133 6.52 -10.30 3.88
N ILE A 134 5.79 -10.05 2.80
CA ILE A 134 6.35 -9.73 1.49
C ILE A 134 6.18 -8.22 1.30
N PRO A 135 7.26 -7.44 1.07
CA PRO A 135 7.17 -5.99 0.93
C PRO A 135 6.49 -5.54 -0.37
N PHE A 136 6.45 -6.40 -1.39
CA PHE A 136 5.90 -6.10 -2.70
C PHE A 136 5.29 -7.35 -3.32
N THR A 137 3.99 -7.32 -3.60
CA THR A 137 3.28 -8.41 -4.29
C THR A 137 2.78 -7.89 -5.63
N PRO A 138 3.36 -8.33 -6.77
CA PRO A 138 2.91 -7.86 -8.07
C PRO A 138 1.52 -8.39 -8.40
N SER A 139 0.73 -7.57 -9.09
CA SER A 139 -0.48 -7.99 -9.78
C SER A 139 -0.11 -9.01 -10.87
N ASN A 140 -0.82 -10.14 -10.91
CA ASN A 140 -0.64 -11.13 -11.97
C ASN A 140 -1.85 -11.12 -12.92
N HIS A 141 -1.61 -10.74 -14.16
CA HIS A 141 -2.57 -10.94 -15.24
C HIS A 141 -2.03 -12.07 -16.12
N SER A 142 -2.47 -13.31 -15.90
CA SER A 142 -2.24 -14.38 -16.88
C SER A 142 -3.48 -14.46 -17.80
N SER A 143 -3.26 -14.72 -19.08
CA SER A 143 -4.35 -14.91 -20.06
C SER A 143 -5.26 -16.10 -19.74
N GLU A 144 -4.84 -16.97 -18.81
CA GLU A 144 -5.54 -18.18 -18.39
C GLU A 144 -6.37 -17.99 -17.11
N ASN A 145 -6.15 -16.90 -16.37
CA ASN A 145 -6.88 -16.60 -15.15
C ASN A 145 -7.67 -15.31 -15.36
N THR A 146 -8.98 -15.45 -15.60
CA THR A 146 -9.89 -14.31 -15.76
C THR A 146 -10.00 -13.47 -14.49
N ASP A 147 -9.59 -14.04 -13.35
CA ASP A 147 -9.43 -13.33 -12.08
C ASP A 147 -7.99 -12.81 -11.97
N ALA A 148 -7.70 -11.69 -12.61
CA ALA A 148 -6.44 -10.99 -12.39
C ALA A 148 -6.32 -10.68 -10.89
N THR A 149 -5.33 -11.24 -10.20
CA THR A 149 -5.13 -10.91 -8.79
C THR A 149 -4.42 -9.57 -8.76
N MET A 150 -5.20 -8.51 -8.60
CA MET A 150 -4.73 -7.14 -8.61
C MET A 150 -4.26 -6.80 -7.20
N TRP A 151 -2.97 -7.04 -6.94
CA TRP A 151 -2.33 -6.80 -5.64
C TRP A 151 -1.75 -5.38 -5.52
N GLY A 152 -1.64 -4.66 -6.63
CA GLY A 152 -1.25 -3.24 -6.64
C GLY A 152 0.21 -2.99 -6.29
N GLY A 153 1.01 -4.04 -6.14
CA GLY A 153 2.37 -3.94 -5.58
C GLY A 153 2.40 -3.71 -4.07
N PHE A 154 1.28 -3.82 -3.36
CA PHE A 154 1.23 -3.60 -1.91
C PHE A 154 1.87 -4.74 -1.11
N PRO A 155 2.26 -4.49 0.15
CA PRO A 155 2.74 -5.54 1.03
C PRO A 155 1.69 -6.62 1.30
N PHE A 156 2.18 -7.82 1.59
CA PHE A 156 1.36 -8.98 1.97
C PHE A 156 1.91 -9.60 3.25
N ILE A 157 1.15 -9.50 4.34
CA ILE A 157 1.54 -9.97 5.67
C ILE A 157 0.73 -11.22 6.00
N LYS A 158 1.32 -12.41 5.80
CA LYS A 158 0.65 -13.67 6.09
C LYS A 158 0.73 -14.00 7.57
N TYR A 159 -0.40 -14.35 8.17
CA TYR A 159 -0.47 -14.73 9.58
C TYR A 159 -1.05 -16.13 9.82
N ALA A 160 -1.75 -16.75 8.86
CA ALA A 160 -2.20 -18.13 9.01
C ALA A 160 -2.27 -18.90 7.67
N PRO A 161 -2.09 -20.24 7.68
CA PRO A 161 -2.36 -21.10 6.53
C PRO A 161 -3.88 -21.31 6.32
N PRO A 162 -4.36 -21.55 5.09
CA PRO A 162 -3.59 -21.70 3.85
C PRO A 162 -3.16 -20.37 3.21
N GLY A 163 -3.78 -19.23 3.56
CA GLY A 163 -3.53 -17.95 2.88
C GLY A 163 -4.00 -16.69 3.59
N HIS A 164 -4.34 -16.75 4.88
CA HIS A 164 -4.90 -15.61 5.59
C HIS A 164 -3.84 -14.55 5.88
N ALA A 165 -4.12 -13.33 5.41
CA ALA A 165 -3.18 -12.23 5.42
C ALA A 165 -3.84 -10.87 5.65
N LEU A 166 -3.02 -9.90 6.06
CA LEU A 166 -3.28 -8.47 5.94
C LEU A 166 -2.63 -8.01 4.63
N HIS A 167 -3.37 -7.34 3.77
CA HIS A 167 -2.85 -6.86 2.49
C HIS A 167 -3.62 -5.63 2.00
N GLY A 168 -3.13 -4.98 0.94
CA GLY A 168 -3.80 -3.84 0.30
C GLY A 168 -5.18 -4.18 -0.29
N PRO A 169 -5.87 -3.23 -0.92
CA PRO A 169 -7.14 -3.52 -1.59
C PRO A 169 -6.89 -4.51 -2.74
N ILE A 170 -7.88 -5.33 -3.10
CA ILE A 170 -7.87 -6.14 -4.35
C ILE A 170 -9.01 -5.69 -5.28
N ASP A 171 -9.89 -4.82 -4.80
CA ASP A 171 -11.08 -4.43 -5.54
C ASP A 171 -10.68 -3.49 -6.69
N VAL A 172 -10.48 -4.10 -7.87
CA VAL A 172 -10.75 -3.43 -9.14
C VAL A 172 -12.21 -3.06 -9.11
N ALA A 173 -12.51 -1.78 -9.06
CA ALA A 173 -13.82 -1.30 -9.46
C ALA A 173 -14.04 -1.71 -10.93
N PRO A 174 -15.01 -2.59 -11.26
CA PRO A 174 -15.54 -2.56 -12.63
C PRO A 174 -16.02 -1.13 -12.90
N THR A 175 -16.04 -0.73 -14.18
CA THR A 175 -16.43 0.60 -14.69
C THR A 175 -17.68 1.22 -14.05
N ALA A 176 -18.56 0.42 -13.43
CA ALA A 176 -19.72 0.85 -12.66
C ALA A 176 -19.41 1.67 -11.37
N GLU A 177 -18.21 1.60 -10.80
CA GLU A 177 -17.79 2.39 -9.62
C GLU A 177 -16.86 3.57 -9.99
N ALA A 178 -17.03 4.11 -11.21
CA ALA A 178 -16.34 5.31 -11.69
C ALA A 178 -14.80 5.26 -11.57
N GLY A 179 -14.21 4.08 -11.75
CA GLY A 179 -12.76 3.92 -11.79
C GLY A 179 -12.02 4.13 -10.46
N GLN A 180 -12.69 3.98 -9.30
CA GLN A 180 -12.01 4.02 -8.00
C GLN A 180 -11.17 2.76 -7.76
N VAL A 181 -10.00 2.70 -8.39
CA VAL A 181 -9.02 1.64 -8.14
C VAL A 181 -8.40 1.87 -6.75
N TRP A 182 -8.25 0.82 -5.95
CA TRP A 182 -7.52 0.83 -4.67
C TRP A 182 -8.15 1.53 -3.46
N LYS A 183 -9.47 1.76 -3.43
CA LYS A 183 -10.15 2.17 -2.19
C LYS A 183 -10.67 0.98 -1.39
N LEU A 184 -10.50 1.02 -0.07
CA LEU A 184 -11.05 0.01 0.82
C LEU A 184 -12.58 0.09 0.90
N LYS A 185 -13.24 -1.04 0.63
CA LYS A 185 -14.64 -1.28 0.98
C LYS A 185 -14.73 -1.83 2.40
N ARG A 186 -14.75 -0.96 3.42
CA ARG A 186 -14.84 -1.39 4.83
C ARG A 186 -16.13 -2.17 5.05
N GLY A 187 -16.02 -3.42 5.47
CA GLY A 187 -17.13 -4.36 5.62
C GLY A 187 -16.75 -5.80 5.25
N PRO A 188 -17.69 -6.74 5.31
CA PRO A 188 -17.45 -8.14 4.98
C PRO A 188 -17.52 -8.34 3.46
N VAL A 189 -16.40 -8.16 2.76
CA VAL A 189 -16.34 -8.23 1.28
C VAL A 189 -15.21 -9.11 0.74
N SER A 190 -14.34 -9.64 1.60
CA SER A 190 -13.19 -10.44 1.20
C SER A 190 -13.52 -11.94 1.12
N HIS A 191 -12.62 -12.72 0.51
CA HIS A 191 -12.71 -14.18 0.44
C HIS A 191 -11.97 -14.91 1.60
N GLY A 192 -11.59 -14.21 2.68
CA GLY A 192 -10.89 -14.82 3.82
C GLY A 192 -9.75 -13.99 4.42
N CYS A 193 -9.25 -12.98 3.70
CA CYS A 193 -8.18 -12.09 4.17
C CYS A 193 -8.73 -10.82 4.85
N ASN A 194 -7.84 -10.06 5.48
CA ASN A 194 -8.13 -8.72 5.95
C ASN A 194 -7.53 -7.71 4.97
N ARG A 195 -8.36 -7.09 4.14
CA ARG A 195 -7.90 -6.07 3.17
C ARG A 195 -7.84 -4.70 3.85
N MET A 196 -6.90 -3.87 3.45
CA MET A 196 -6.65 -2.53 4.00
C MET A 196 -6.55 -1.51 2.86
N ASN A 197 -6.62 -0.22 3.15
CA ASN A 197 -6.15 0.79 2.18
C ASN A 197 -4.67 0.57 1.88
N GLY A 198 -4.24 0.94 0.67
CA GLY A 198 -2.87 0.75 0.21
C GLY A 198 -1.84 1.44 1.09
N GLU A 199 -2.10 2.70 1.46
CA GLU A 199 -1.23 3.48 2.34
C GLU A 199 -1.17 2.92 3.77
N HIS A 200 -2.27 2.34 4.27
CA HIS A 200 -2.34 1.75 5.60
C HIS A 200 -1.54 0.46 5.69
N ILE A 201 -1.60 -0.42 4.68
CA ILE A 201 -0.80 -1.64 4.69
C ILE A 201 0.70 -1.35 4.53
N VAL A 202 1.05 -0.28 3.79
CA VAL A 202 2.45 0.16 3.65
C VAL A 202 2.99 0.70 4.96
N GLU A 203 2.22 1.54 5.67
CA GLU A 203 2.57 1.97 7.02
C GLU A 203 2.65 0.78 7.99
N LEU A 204 1.64 -0.10 8.01
CA LEU A 204 1.63 -1.27 8.88
C LEU A 204 2.87 -2.15 8.66
N ALA A 205 3.22 -2.45 7.41
CA ALA A 205 4.41 -3.22 7.06
C ALA A 205 5.68 -2.55 7.62
N HIS A 206 5.80 -1.22 7.51
CA HIS A 206 6.91 -0.48 8.12
C HIS A 206 6.94 -0.59 9.64
N LEU A 207 5.80 -0.38 10.31
CA LEU A 207 5.68 -0.42 11.77
C LEU A 207 6.09 -1.78 12.34
N ILE A 208 5.78 -2.87 11.64
CA ILE A 208 6.13 -4.24 12.06
C ILE A 208 7.54 -4.67 11.65
N GLY A 209 8.29 -3.80 10.95
CA GLY A 209 9.68 -4.04 10.59
C GLY A 209 9.90 -4.82 9.30
N THR A 210 8.95 -4.79 8.37
CA THR A 210 9.15 -5.32 7.02
C THR A 210 10.15 -4.44 6.28
N ASP A 211 11.21 -5.04 5.73
CA ASP A 211 12.16 -4.34 4.88
C ASP A 211 11.54 -4.00 3.51
N MET A 212 11.05 -2.78 3.40
CA MET A 212 10.42 -2.22 2.20
C MET A 212 11.44 -1.78 1.14
N ALA A 213 12.75 -1.80 1.44
CA ALA A 213 13.82 -1.31 0.56
C ALA A 213 14.59 -2.44 -0.15
N SER A 214 14.66 -3.63 0.46
CA SER A 214 15.40 -4.75 -0.11
C SER A 214 14.70 -5.42 -1.30
N ARG A 215 15.52 -5.98 -2.20
CA ARG A 215 15.08 -6.65 -3.42
C ARG A 215 14.62 -8.08 -3.12
N ASN A 216 13.31 -8.32 -3.03
CA ASN A 216 12.78 -9.68 -3.00
C ASN A 216 11.93 -9.92 -4.26
N TYR A 217 12.59 -10.00 -5.42
CA TYR A 217 11.98 -10.25 -6.74
C TYR A 217 12.41 -11.60 -7.34
N VAL A 218 12.97 -12.52 -6.57
CA VAL A 218 13.19 -13.86 -7.11
C VAL A 218 11.90 -14.65 -6.83
N GLU A 219 11.13 -14.86 -7.91
CA GLU A 219 9.96 -15.74 -8.01
C GLU A 219 9.77 -16.64 -6.79
N ASN A 220 8.68 -16.41 -6.04
CA ASN A 220 8.26 -17.26 -4.91
C ASN A 220 9.26 -17.50 -3.77
N THR A 221 10.41 -16.83 -3.75
CA THR A 221 11.39 -17.03 -2.68
C THR A 221 11.05 -16.09 -1.53
N ILE A 222 10.19 -16.57 -0.63
CA ILE A 222 10.01 -16.00 0.70
C ILE A 222 11.39 -16.00 1.37
N LEU A 223 12.06 -14.85 1.43
CA LEU A 223 13.21 -14.73 2.31
C LEU A 223 12.67 -14.80 3.74
N ARG A 224 13.00 -15.90 4.42
CA ARG A 224 12.64 -16.16 5.82
C ARG A 224 13.84 -15.76 6.67
N GLY A 225 13.97 -14.47 6.95
CA GLY A 225 15.00 -13.94 7.84
C GLY A 225 14.39 -13.56 9.20
N PRO A 226 14.83 -14.12 10.34
CA PRO A 226 14.31 -13.77 11.66
C PRO A 226 14.57 -12.32 12.12
N ALA A 227 15.22 -11.49 11.30
CA ALA A 227 15.65 -10.15 11.69
C ALA A 227 15.10 -8.99 10.85
N LYS A 228 14.42 -9.23 9.70
CA LYS A 228 14.07 -8.15 8.75
C LYS A 228 12.71 -8.26 8.03
N ASP A 229 11.97 -9.35 8.23
CA ASP A 229 10.79 -9.66 7.40
C ASP A 229 9.46 -9.62 8.17
N GLY A 230 9.43 -8.92 9.31
CA GLY A 230 8.23 -8.83 10.18
C GLY A 230 7.70 -10.19 10.65
N VAL A 231 8.51 -11.25 10.60
CA VAL A 231 8.18 -12.63 11.01
C VAL A 231 8.08 -12.71 12.53
N GLY A 232 7.07 -13.43 13.04
CA GLY A 232 6.88 -13.63 14.49
C GLY A 232 6.15 -12.50 15.22
N VAL A 233 5.69 -11.48 14.51
CA VAL A 233 4.86 -10.40 15.06
C VAL A 233 3.47 -10.98 15.39
N PRO A 234 2.96 -10.83 16.63
CA PRO A 234 1.64 -11.35 16.98
C PRO A 234 0.53 -10.66 16.17
N VAL A 235 -0.36 -11.46 15.59
CA VAL A 235 -1.59 -11.05 14.91
C VAL A 235 -2.77 -11.78 15.54
N LEU A 236 -3.53 -11.07 16.36
CA LEU A 236 -4.65 -11.63 17.10
C LEU A 236 -5.93 -11.29 16.35
N VAL A 237 -6.59 -12.29 15.76
CA VAL A 237 -7.84 -12.10 15.05
C VAL A 237 -8.99 -12.48 15.98
N ARG A 238 -9.97 -11.59 16.13
CA ARG A 238 -11.06 -11.70 17.09
C ARG A 238 -12.41 -11.57 16.41
N GLU A 239 -13.32 -12.47 16.73
CA GLU A 239 -14.74 -12.39 16.37
C GLU A 239 -15.51 -11.39 17.26
N ALA A 240 -14.80 -10.65 18.12
CA ALA A 240 -15.35 -9.70 19.06
C ALA A 240 -14.78 -8.29 18.84
N GLN A 241 -15.35 -7.31 19.54
CA GLN A 241 -14.72 -6.00 19.71
C GLN A 241 -13.33 -6.16 20.35
N ILE A 242 -12.37 -5.37 19.90
CA ILE A 242 -11.06 -5.24 20.56
C ILE A 242 -11.02 -3.93 21.35
N SER A 243 -10.16 -3.86 22.37
CA SER A 243 -10.08 -2.70 23.25
C SER A 243 -8.68 -2.10 23.30
N TRP A 244 -8.64 -0.79 23.54
CA TRP A 244 -7.42 -0.05 23.84
C TRP A 244 -7.71 0.92 24.98
N ASN A 245 -6.88 0.89 26.03
CA ASN A 245 -7.08 1.66 27.26
C ASN A 245 -8.51 1.54 27.86
N GLY A 246 -9.05 0.32 27.88
CA GLY A 246 -10.35 0.03 28.48
C GLY A 246 -11.58 0.47 27.65
N LYS A 247 -11.38 0.98 26.44
CA LYS A 247 -12.47 1.34 25.51
C LYS A 247 -12.41 0.50 24.25
N TYR A 248 -13.56 0.24 23.63
CA TYR A 248 -13.62 -0.44 22.34
C TYR A 248 -12.99 0.40 21.23
N VAL A 249 -12.31 -0.24 20.29
CA VAL A 249 -11.65 0.43 19.19
C VAL A 249 -12.60 0.52 18.00
N ASP A 250 -12.72 1.72 17.43
CA ASP A 250 -13.38 1.95 16.15
C ASP A 250 -12.54 2.90 15.29
N SER A 251 -12.85 2.98 14.00
CA SER A 251 -12.24 3.89 13.03
C SER A 251 -13.27 4.90 12.54
N SER A 252 -12.83 6.14 12.31
CA SER A 252 -13.65 7.18 11.66
C SER A 252 -13.87 6.92 10.16
N TYR A 253 -13.18 5.95 9.55
CA TYR A 253 -13.37 5.59 8.15
C TYR A 253 -14.82 5.08 7.91
N PRO A 254 -15.54 5.56 6.89
CA PRO A 254 -16.92 5.15 6.66
C PRO A 254 -17.02 3.67 6.32
N VAL A 255 -18.10 3.04 6.78
CA VAL A 255 -18.48 1.70 6.30
C VAL A 255 -18.92 1.81 4.85
N HIS A 256 -18.60 0.81 4.03
CA HIS A 256 -19.03 0.80 2.63
C HIS A 256 -20.56 0.80 2.55
N LYS A 257 -21.12 1.56 1.61
CA LYS A 257 -22.56 1.69 1.43
C LYS A 257 -23.22 0.32 1.25
N GLY A 258 -24.27 0.04 2.01
CA GLY A 258 -24.97 -1.24 2.01
C GLY A 258 -24.38 -2.30 2.95
N MET A 259 -23.27 -2.00 3.64
CA MET A 259 -22.63 -2.89 4.61
C MET A 259 -22.83 -2.42 6.06
N GLU A 260 -23.52 -1.29 6.29
CA GLU A 260 -23.65 -0.65 7.61
C GLU A 260 -24.29 -1.58 8.65
N ALA A 261 -25.32 -2.32 8.27
CA ALA A 261 -25.99 -3.28 9.14
C ALA A 261 -25.12 -4.50 9.51
N ARG A 262 -23.99 -4.70 8.82
CA ARG A 262 -23.08 -5.85 8.97
C ARG A 262 -21.80 -5.49 9.72
N VAL A 263 -21.57 -4.20 9.99
CA VAL A 263 -20.45 -3.73 10.80
C VAL A 263 -20.99 -3.31 12.16
N THR A 264 -20.58 -4.02 13.21
CA THR A 264 -21.03 -3.68 14.57
C THR A 264 -20.11 -2.61 15.14
N ARG A 265 -20.60 -1.37 15.16
CA ARG A 265 -19.88 -0.25 15.77
C ARG A 265 -20.17 -0.20 17.27
N PRO A 266 -19.15 -0.07 18.13
CA PRO A 266 -19.37 0.13 19.55
C PRO A 266 -20.07 1.47 19.81
N ALA A 267 -20.78 1.60 20.93
CA ALA A 267 -21.41 2.86 21.32
C ALA A 267 -20.35 3.95 21.48
N ALA A 268 -20.69 5.20 21.12
CA ALA A 268 -19.75 6.32 21.15
C ALA A 268 -19.14 6.57 22.54
N ALA A 269 -19.91 6.36 23.61
CA ALA A 269 -19.43 6.53 24.99
C ALA A 269 -18.38 5.47 25.39
N GLU A 270 -18.50 4.27 24.83
CA GLU A 270 -17.71 3.08 25.17
C GLU A 270 -16.50 2.90 24.26
N SER A 271 -16.34 3.76 23.25
CA SER A 271 -15.33 3.61 22.22
C SER A 271 -14.29 4.72 22.19
N THR A 272 -13.11 4.36 21.71
CA THR A 272 -12.10 5.28 21.19
C THR A 272 -12.17 5.20 19.68
N VAL A 273 -12.71 6.24 19.06
CA VAL A 273 -12.70 6.36 17.59
C VAL A 273 -11.36 6.95 17.16
N PHE A 274 -10.60 6.15 16.42
CA PHE A 274 -9.34 6.58 15.83
C PHE A 274 -9.62 7.31 14.51
N PRO A 275 -9.03 8.49 14.28
CA PRO A 275 -9.08 9.14 12.98
C PRO A 275 -8.48 8.22 11.92
N SER A 276 -9.20 7.97 10.83
CA SER A 276 -8.59 7.46 9.62
C SER A 276 -7.87 8.57 8.90
N TRP A 277 -6.71 8.26 8.33
CA TRP A 277 -6.01 9.14 7.42
C TRP A 277 -6.03 8.54 6.02
N ASP A 278 -5.86 9.37 5.00
CA ASP A 278 -5.65 8.95 3.63
C ASP A 278 -4.60 9.85 2.99
N ALA A 279 -3.88 9.34 2.00
CA ALA A 279 -2.81 10.09 1.36
C ALA A 279 -3.31 11.19 0.40
N SER A 280 -4.63 11.38 0.26
CA SER A 280 -5.19 12.50 -0.50
C SER A 280 -5.17 13.80 0.30
N ALA A 281 -5.22 13.71 1.63
CA ALA A 281 -5.11 14.87 2.52
C ALA A 281 -3.69 15.49 2.45
N PRO A 282 -3.56 16.82 2.31
CA PRO A 282 -2.26 17.50 2.12
C PRO A 282 -1.18 17.15 3.14
N GLU A 283 -1.56 16.93 4.40
CA GLU A 283 -0.66 16.57 5.48
C GLU A 283 -0.05 15.16 5.36
N PHE A 284 -0.66 14.26 4.57
CA PHE A 284 -0.27 12.85 4.45
C PHE A 284 0.24 12.46 3.05
N GLN A 285 0.15 13.35 2.05
CA GLN A 285 0.51 13.09 0.64
C GLN A 285 1.93 12.51 0.42
N SER A 286 2.86 12.76 1.34
CA SER A 286 4.25 12.24 1.25
C SER A 286 4.54 11.08 2.22
N PHE A 287 3.54 10.49 2.85
CA PHE A 287 3.77 9.39 3.80
C PHE A 287 4.05 8.08 3.07
N VAL A 288 3.47 7.89 1.88
CA VAL A 288 3.68 6.71 1.05
C VAL A 288 3.96 7.18 -0.38
N CYS A 289 4.83 6.45 -1.10
CA CYS A 289 5.09 6.73 -2.52
C CYS A 289 5.70 5.52 -3.24
N PRO A 290 5.72 5.55 -4.59
CA PRO A 290 6.45 4.56 -5.37
C PRO A 290 7.97 4.66 -5.15
N LEU A 291 8.63 3.51 -5.12
CA LEU A 291 10.08 3.38 -5.03
C LEU A 291 10.74 3.54 -6.41
N ASP A 292 11.39 4.67 -6.61
CA ASP A 292 12.30 4.93 -7.72
C ASP A 292 13.71 4.38 -7.43
N LYS A 293 13.93 3.12 -7.82
CA LYS A 293 15.24 2.46 -7.70
C LYS A 293 16.31 3.08 -8.58
N LYS A 294 15.94 3.75 -9.69
CA LYS A 294 16.90 4.42 -10.58
C LYS A 294 17.44 5.66 -9.88
N TRP A 295 16.57 6.46 -9.27
CA TRP A 295 16.94 7.63 -8.49
C TRP A 295 17.84 7.26 -7.31
N LEU A 296 17.51 6.22 -6.55
CA LEU A 296 18.36 5.76 -5.43
C LEU A 296 19.76 5.37 -5.91
N LYS A 297 19.87 4.62 -7.02
CA LYS A 297 21.16 4.27 -7.62
C LYS A 297 21.94 5.49 -8.08
N GLN A 298 21.29 6.45 -8.74
CA GLN A 298 21.92 7.70 -9.21
C GLN A 298 22.45 8.54 -8.05
N LYS A 299 21.78 8.50 -6.90
CA LYS A 299 22.23 9.17 -5.66
C LYS A 299 23.20 8.34 -4.82
N ALA A 300 23.65 7.18 -5.32
CA ALA A 300 24.49 6.23 -4.60
C ALA A 300 23.92 5.84 -3.21
N MET A 301 22.59 5.79 -3.10
CA MET A 301 21.89 5.43 -1.87
C MET A 301 21.62 3.92 -1.84
N THR A 302 21.98 3.29 -0.72
CA THR A 302 21.74 1.87 -0.46
C THR A 302 20.49 1.63 0.40
N THR A 303 19.89 2.69 0.93
CA THR A 303 18.68 2.69 1.76
C THR A 303 17.75 3.83 1.34
N ILE A 304 16.48 3.74 1.73
CA ILE A 304 15.51 4.81 1.50
C ILE A 304 15.77 5.92 2.53
N PRO A 305 16.15 7.15 2.11
CA PRO A 305 16.42 8.23 3.05
C PRO A 305 15.13 8.72 3.72
N ALA A 306 15.27 9.29 4.92
CA ALA A 306 14.16 10.01 5.56
C ALA A 306 13.64 11.14 4.65
N GLY A 307 12.33 11.27 4.52
CA GLY A 307 11.71 12.25 3.64
C GLY A 307 11.83 11.94 2.14
N TYR A 308 12.21 10.71 1.77
CA TYR A 308 12.31 10.25 0.39
C TYR A 308 11.12 10.66 -0.48
N CYS A 309 9.89 10.40 0.00
CA CYS A 309 8.71 10.67 -0.81
C CYS A 309 8.55 12.16 -1.09
N ARG A 310 8.84 13.04 -0.11
CA ARG A 310 8.80 14.49 -0.32
C ARG A 310 9.91 14.97 -1.25
N ALA A 311 11.10 14.37 -1.16
CA ALA A 311 12.23 14.75 -1.99
C ALA A 311 12.08 14.29 -3.45
N ARG A 312 11.54 13.08 -3.67
CA ARG A 312 11.40 12.48 -5.00
C ARG A 312 10.06 12.82 -5.67
N TRP A 313 9.00 12.97 -4.88
CA TRP A 313 7.63 13.18 -5.33
C TRP A 313 7.03 14.41 -4.63
N PRO A 314 7.61 15.63 -4.80
CA PRO A 314 7.19 16.82 -4.08
C PRO A 314 5.75 17.26 -4.40
N ASN A 315 5.25 16.90 -5.59
CA ASN A 315 3.91 17.24 -6.09
C ASN A 315 3.08 15.96 -6.25
N ALA A 316 2.94 15.17 -5.18
CA ALA A 316 2.32 13.85 -5.20
C ALA A 316 0.79 13.86 -5.48
N GLU A 317 0.37 14.43 -6.62
CA GLU A 317 -1.02 14.45 -7.10
C GLU A 317 -1.53 13.06 -7.51
N TRP A 318 -0.65 12.05 -7.56
CA TRP A 318 -0.94 10.69 -8.01
C TRP A 318 -1.88 9.91 -7.08
N TYR A 319 -2.18 10.41 -5.87
CA TYR A 319 -3.26 9.89 -5.02
C TYR A 319 -4.61 10.60 -5.23
N THR A 320 -4.62 11.84 -5.70
CA THR A 320 -5.78 12.74 -5.66
C THR A 320 -6.59 12.77 -6.94
N ASP A 321 -6.03 12.37 -8.08
CA ASP A 321 -6.71 12.44 -9.37
C ASP A 321 -6.32 11.29 -10.32
N TRP A 322 -6.89 10.11 -10.07
CA TRP A 322 -6.75 8.95 -10.93
C TRP A 322 -7.41 9.15 -12.31
N SER A 323 -8.30 10.14 -12.45
CA SER A 323 -9.01 10.42 -13.70
C SER A 323 -8.11 11.02 -14.78
N LYS A 324 -7.03 11.73 -14.39
CA LYS A 324 -5.99 12.23 -15.31
C LYS A 324 -5.18 11.12 -15.98
N TYR A 325 -5.20 9.89 -15.45
CA TYR A 325 -4.48 8.73 -15.99
C TYR A 325 -5.35 7.83 -16.88
N GLY A 326 -6.50 8.33 -17.34
CA GLY A 326 -7.29 7.69 -18.40
C GLY A 326 -8.38 6.73 -17.93
N PHE A 327 -8.81 6.82 -16.67
CA PHE A 327 -9.96 6.06 -16.17
C PHE A 327 -11.19 6.96 -16.10
N ARG A 328 -12.17 6.67 -16.96
CA ARG A 328 -13.55 7.16 -16.86
C ARG A 328 -14.47 6.00 -16.52
#